data_AF-A0A6G7BZP0-F1
#
_entry.id   AF-A0A6G7BZP0-F1
#
_cell.length_a   1.000
_cell.length_b   1.000
_cell.length_c   1.000
_cell.angle_alpha   90.00
_cell.angle_beta   90.00
_cell.angle_gamma   90.00
#
_symmetry.space_group_name_H-M   'P 1'
#
loop_
_entity.id
_entity.type
_entity.pdbx_description
1 polymer ?
#
loop_
_entity_poly.entity_id
_entity_poly.type
_entity_poly.pdbx_seq_one_letter_code
_entity_poly.pdbx_strand_id
1 'polypeptide(L)'
;MKQKTTLFYTILLSIFLFSGCKKEDSYEELTSLADDKIQQAVKLTENLSCNDLKECRIDTLYYTYVPVHPSFEQAYNKLLAEAADLKERAQKVYKGPPVYNTSPAENYLPPHFGLRCIAGKLKVASARDLELSEINQLLADLLPKLQTFFDDVPCNDPSKWHIATLRKDCEFIPILYTDKQNFAEFGNMMEQYNHLYYAKKELDKSFNCPDKNDKPAKGVVCENDKPKITY
;
A
#
# COMPACT_ATOMS: atom_id res chain seq x y z
N MET A 1 50.37 22.49 -45.64
CA MET A 1 49.00 21.98 -45.90
C MET A 1 48.80 20.50 -45.52
N LYS A 2 49.75 19.59 -45.75
CA LYS A 2 49.59 18.15 -45.44
C LYS A 2 49.34 17.80 -43.96
N GLN A 3 49.87 18.58 -43.01
CA GLN A 3 49.75 18.30 -41.57
C GLN A 3 48.35 18.61 -40.99
N LYS A 4 47.64 19.58 -41.58
CA LYS A 4 46.29 19.96 -41.14
C LYS A 4 45.23 18.97 -41.61
N THR A 5 45.42 18.34 -42.77
CA THR A 5 44.56 17.27 -43.26
C THR A 5 44.70 16.00 -42.41
N THR A 6 45.92 15.60 -42.02
CA THR A 6 46.12 14.41 -41.17
C THR A 6 45.51 14.54 -39.78
N LEU A 7 45.53 15.76 -39.20
CA LEU A 7 44.90 16.06 -37.91
C LEU A 7 43.37 16.01 -37.99
N PHE A 8 42.80 16.46 -39.10
CA PHE A 8 41.35 16.43 -39.32
C PHE A 8 40.82 14.99 -39.47
N TYR A 9 41.57 14.12 -40.17
CA TYR A 9 41.21 12.71 -40.32
C TYR A 9 41.40 11.90 -39.03
N THR A 10 42.40 12.22 -38.19
CA THR A 10 42.58 11.54 -36.89
C THR A 10 41.50 11.92 -35.87
N ILE A 11 41.02 13.16 -35.91
CA ILE A 11 39.88 13.61 -35.09
C ILE A 11 38.56 12.95 -35.57
N LEU A 12 38.34 12.85 -36.89
CA LEU A 12 37.17 12.15 -37.42
C LEU A 12 37.18 10.63 -37.09
N LEU A 13 38.35 9.98 -37.16
CA LEU A 13 38.48 8.57 -36.83
C LEU A 13 38.25 8.28 -35.34
N SER A 14 38.62 9.21 -34.46
CA SER A 14 38.39 9.07 -33.01
C SER A 14 36.91 9.29 -32.63
N ILE A 15 36.17 10.16 -33.32
CA ILE A 15 34.71 10.32 -33.12
C ILE A 15 33.94 9.04 -33.54
N PHE A 16 34.39 8.33 -34.57
CA PHE A 16 33.79 7.06 -34.98
C PHE A 16 34.13 5.90 -34.04
N LEU A 17 35.29 5.91 -33.38
CA LEU A 17 35.69 4.86 -32.43
C LEU A 17 34.91 4.91 -31.10
N PHE A 18 34.36 6.07 -30.72
CA PHE A 18 33.48 6.20 -29.55
C PHE A 18 31.98 6.05 -29.85
N SER A 19 31.59 5.88 -31.12
CA SER A 19 30.19 5.76 -31.53
C SER A 19 29.68 4.30 -31.62
N GLY A 20 30.48 3.31 -31.18
CA GLY A 20 30.32 1.91 -31.58
C GLY A 20 29.93 0.88 -30.50
N CYS A 21 29.77 1.26 -29.24
CA CYS A 21 29.23 0.35 -28.22
C CYS A 21 27.84 0.82 -27.81
N LYS A 22 26.80 0.34 -28.51
CA LYS A 22 25.48 0.25 -27.89
C LYS A 22 25.64 -0.75 -26.75
N LYS A 23 25.83 -0.25 -25.53
CA LYS A 23 25.72 -1.06 -24.33
C LYS A 23 24.33 -1.70 -24.40
N GLU A 24 24.27 -3.02 -24.46
CA GLU A 24 22.99 -3.72 -24.38
C GLU A 24 22.35 -3.33 -23.05
N ASP A 25 21.08 -2.95 -23.08
CA ASP A 25 20.33 -2.65 -21.87
C ASP A 25 20.40 -3.87 -20.93
N SER A 26 20.91 -3.70 -19.72
CA SER A 26 20.86 -4.75 -18.70
C SER A 26 19.56 -4.66 -17.89
N TYR A 27 19.12 -5.79 -17.36
CA TYR A 27 17.96 -5.86 -16.47
C TYR A 27 18.12 -4.91 -15.27
N GLU A 28 19.29 -4.92 -14.65
CA GLU A 28 19.61 -4.11 -13.46
C GLU A 28 19.60 -2.62 -13.79
N GLU A 29 20.15 -2.22 -14.94
CA GLU A 29 20.20 -0.83 -15.37
C GLU A 29 18.78 -0.29 -15.63
N LEU A 30 17.96 -1.04 -16.38
CA LEU A 30 16.59 -0.65 -16.65
C LEU A 30 15.73 -0.60 -15.38
N THR A 31 15.91 -1.55 -14.46
CA THR A 31 15.18 -1.58 -13.18
C THR A 31 15.57 -0.38 -12.31
N SER A 32 16.87 -0.07 -12.21
CA SER A 32 17.35 1.11 -11.48
C SER A 32 16.80 2.41 -12.07
N LEU A 33 16.78 2.53 -13.40
CA LEU A 33 16.21 3.71 -14.06
C LEU A 33 14.71 3.83 -13.81
N ALA A 34 13.97 2.71 -13.79
CA ALA A 34 12.55 2.74 -13.45
C ALA A 34 12.33 3.24 -12.02
N ASP A 35 13.11 2.75 -11.06
CA ASP A 35 13.03 3.19 -9.67
C ASP A 35 13.37 4.69 -9.53
N ASP A 36 14.38 5.18 -10.26
CA ASP A 36 14.72 6.60 -10.30
C ASP A 36 13.55 7.47 -10.80
N LYS A 37 12.76 6.97 -11.76
CA LYS A 37 11.56 7.68 -12.25
C LYS A 37 10.46 7.72 -11.19
N ILE A 38 10.25 6.63 -10.46
CA ILE A 38 9.32 6.61 -9.32
C ILE A 38 9.77 7.58 -8.23
N GLN A 39 11.07 7.61 -7.89
CA GLN A 39 11.60 8.56 -6.90
C GLN A 39 11.43 10.01 -7.33
N GLN A 40 11.61 10.32 -8.62
CA GLN A 40 11.32 11.64 -9.17
C GLN A 40 9.83 11.99 -9.03
N ALA A 41 8.93 11.03 -9.26
CA ALA A 41 7.49 11.24 -9.10
C ALA A 41 7.14 11.53 -7.63
N VAL A 42 7.72 10.78 -6.68
CA VAL A 42 7.56 11.01 -5.23
C VAL A 42 8.06 12.41 -4.84
N LYS A 43 9.20 12.85 -5.34
CA LYS A 43 9.76 14.19 -5.05
C LYS A 43 8.84 15.34 -5.43
N LEU A 44 8.00 15.18 -6.47
CA LEU A 44 7.01 16.20 -6.82
C LEU A 44 5.98 16.42 -5.68
N THR A 45 5.77 15.41 -4.84
CA THR A 45 4.75 15.41 -3.78
C THR A 45 5.25 15.95 -2.44
N GLU A 46 6.57 16.13 -2.25
CA GLU A 46 7.18 16.43 -0.95
C GLU A 46 6.98 17.87 -0.45
N ASN A 47 6.73 18.82 -1.37
CA ASN A 47 6.67 20.26 -1.06
C ASN A 47 5.25 20.82 -1.09
N LEU A 48 4.23 19.96 -0.96
CA LEU A 48 2.84 20.38 -0.92
C LEU A 48 2.51 21.13 0.36
N SER A 49 1.80 22.25 0.19
CA SER A 49 1.32 23.06 1.30
C SER A 49 0.06 22.44 1.89
N CYS A 50 -0.16 22.64 3.18
CA CYS A 50 -1.41 22.23 3.82
C CYS A 50 -2.64 22.96 3.26
N ASN A 51 -2.46 24.10 2.59
CA ASN A 51 -3.53 24.80 1.90
C ASN A 51 -4.06 24.02 0.68
N ASP A 52 -3.24 23.11 0.13
CA ASP A 52 -3.55 22.34 -1.07
C ASP A 52 -4.40 21.07 -0.76
N LEU A 53 -4.74 20.84 0.52
CA LEU A 53 -5.38 19.61 1.00
C LEU A 53 -6.67 19.24 0.25
N LYS A 54 -7.48 20.24 -0.09
CA LYS A 54 -8.76 20.02 -0.79
C LYS A 54 -8.60 19.70 -2.28
N GLU A 55 -7.48 20.08 -2.86
CA GLU A 55 -7.20 19.91 -4.30
C GLU A 55 -6.43 18.62 -4.57
N CYS A 56 -5.71 18.11 -3.57
CA CYS A 56 -4.96 16.88 -3.69
C CYS A 56 -5.85 15.63 -3.69
N ARG A 57 -5.47 14.64 -4.50
CA ARG A 57 -5.96 13.26 -4.41
C ARG A 57 -4.90 12.35 -3.80
N ILE A 58 -5.30 11.18 -3.34
CA ILE A 58 -4.37 10.12 -2.94
C ILE A 58 -4.10 9.27 -4.18
N ASP A 59 -2.82 9.00 -4.44
CA ASP A 59 -2.40 7.99 -5.41
C ASP A 59 -1.66 6.85 -4.70
N THR A 60 -1.77 5.66 -5.28
CA THR A 60 -1.15 4.45 -4.76
C THR A 60 0.06 4.11 -5.61
N LEU A 61 1.25 4.26 -5.03
CA LEU A 61 2.48 3.74 -5.58
C LEU A 61 2.77 2.36 -5.01
N TYR A 62 3.63 1.63 -5.70
CA TYR A 62 3.97 0.26 -5.36
C TYR A 62 4.38 0.00 -3.89
N TYR A 63 4.96 0.98 -3.18
CA TYR A 63 5.38 0.84 -1.77
C TYR A 63 4.81 1.92 -0.82
N THR A 64 3.97 2.84 -1.31
CA THR A 64 3.48 3.96 -0.49
C THR A 64 2.26 4.64 -1.11
N TYR A 65 1.52 5.39 -0.31
CA TYR A 65 0.57 6.37 -0.81
C TYR A 65 1.22 7.74 -0.90
N VAL A 66 0.83 8.52 -1.91
CA VAL A 66 1.31 9.89 -2.08
C VAL A 66 0.16 10.87 -2.35
N PRO A 67 0.27 12.12 -1.88
CA PRO A 67 -0.64 13.19 -2.29
C PRO A 67 -0.27 13.71 -3.68
N VAL A 68 -1.23 13.77 -4.58
CA VAL A 68 -1.05 14.28 -5.95
C VAL A 68 -1.89 15.53 -6.15
N HIS A 69 -1.23 16.63 -6.52
CA HIS A 69 -1.88 17.89 -6.79
C HIS A 69 -2.05 18.13 -8.29
N PRO A 70 -3.17 18.74 -8.75
CA PRO A 70 -3.42 18.99 -10.17
C PRO A 70 -2.31 19.77 -10.88
N SER A 71 -1.61 20.67 -10.18
CA SER A 71 -0.56 21.52 -10.77
C SER A 71 0.65 20.76 -11.35
N PHE A 72 0.93 19.55 -10.86
CA PHE A 72 2.04 18.72 -11.36
C PHE A 72 1.59 17.35 -11.86
N GLU A 73 0.29 17.05 -11.87
CA GLU A 73 -0.26 15.73 -12.20
C GLU A 73 0.20 15.23 -13.57
N GLN A 74 0.30 16.11 -14.57
CA GLN A 74 0.80 15.72 -15.90
C GLN A 74 2.27 15.26 -15.86
N ALA A 75 3.13 15.97 -15.12
CA ALA A 75 4.54 15.61 -14.96
C ALA A 75 4.70 14.31 -14.16
N TYR A 76 3.90 14.16 -13.10
CA TYR A 76 3.83 12.95 -12.29
C TYR A 76 3.43 11.72 -13.13
N ASN A 77 2.32 11.80 -13.85
CA ASN A 77 1.83 10.69 -14.70
C ASN A 77 2.82 10.33 -15.81
N LYS A 78 3.53 11.32 -16.37
CA LYS A 78 4.59 11.06 -17.35
C LYS A 78 5.73 10.24 -16.74
N LEU A 79 6.18 10.57 -15.53
CA LEU A 79 7.23 9.81 -14.83
C LEU A 79 6.78 8.38 -14.53
N LEU A 80 5.52 8.17 -14.14
CA LEU A 80 4.98 6.83 -13.92
C LEU A 80 4.93 6.00 -15.21
N ALA A 81 4.51 6.62 -16.33
CA ALA A 81 4.49 5.96 -17.63
C ALA A 81 5.91 5.61 -18.11
N GLU A 82 6.88 6.51 -17.93
CA GLU A 82 8.30 6.23 -18.23
C GLU A 82 8.86 5.09 -17.37
N ALA A 83 8.51 5.04 -16.08
CA ALA A 83 8.90 3.96 -15.18
C ALA A 83 8.29 2.62 -15.62
N ALA A 84 7.03 2.61 -16.04
CA ALA A 84 6.34 1.41 -16.52
C ALA A 84 6.98 0.86 -17.81
N ASP A 85 7.30 1.72 -18.78
CA ASP A 85 8.02 1.33 -20.01
C ASP A 85 9.39 0.70 -19.69
N LEU A 86 10.16 1.32 -18.78
CA LEU A 86 11.46 0.80 -18.35
C LEU A 86 11.32 -0.57 -17.68
N LYS A 87 10.31 -0.77 -16.82
CA LYS A 87 10.03 -2.08 -16.21
C LYS A 87 9.66 -3.12 -17.26
N GLU A 88 8.81 -2.77 -18.23
CA GLU A 88 8.44 -3.68 -19.31
C GLU A 88 9.67 -4.11 -20.13
N ARG A 89 10.55 -3.15 -20.46
CA ARG A 89 11.81 -3.43 -21.16
C ARG A 89 12.76 -4.29 -20.32
N ALA A 90 12.84 -4.04 -19.01
CA ALA A 90 13.65 -4.84 -18.10
C ALA A 90 13.20 -6.31 -18.14
N GLN A 91 11.90 -6.55 -18.05
CA GLN A 91 11.34 -7.91 -18.12
C GLN A 91 11.66 -8.62 -19.43
N LYS A 92 11.71 -7.90 -20.57
CA LYS A 92 12.08 -8.48 -21.87
C LYS A 92 13.53 -8.95 -21.96
N VAL A 93 14.45 -8.29 -21.24
CA VAL A 93 15.89 -8.65 -21.23
C VAL A 93 16.28 -9.57 -20.07
N TYR A 94 15.34 -9.86 -19.17
CA TYR A 94 15.55 -10.71 -18.03
C TYR A 94 15.79 -12.18 -18.45
N LYS A 95 16.90 -12.77 -17.97
CA LYS A 95 17.31 -14.16 -18.29
C LYS A 95 17.34 -15.08 -17.07
N GLY A 96 16.91 -14.61 -15.90
CA GLY A 96 16.89 -15.39 -14.66
C GLY A 96 15.64 -16.27 -14.52
N PRO A 97 15.50 -16.97 -13.39
CA PRO A 97 14.27 -17.72 -13.07
C PRO A 97 13.08 -16.75 -12.96
N PRO A 98 11.83 -17.17 -13.23
CA PRO A 98 10.67 -16.29 -13.13
C PRO A 98 10.70 -15.44 -11.85
N VAL A 99 10.79 -14.13 -12.00
CA VAL A 99 10.68 -13.21 -10.86
C VAL A 99 9.21 -13.18 -10.49
N TYR A 100 8.84 -13.91 -9.46
CA TYR A 100 7.56 -13.69 -8.82
C TYR A 100 7.58 -12.27 -8.27
N ASN A 101 6.47 -11.55 -8.41
CA ASN A 101 6.28 -10.26 -7.80
C ASN A 101 6.27 -10.46 -6.26
N THR A 102 7.45 -10.46 -5.64
CA THR A 102 7.65 -10.64 -4.18
C THR A 102 7.44 -9.35 -3.41
N SER A 103 7.34 -8.27 -4.17
CA SER A 103 6.62 -7.09 -3.80
C SER A 103 5.41 -7.40 -2.93
N PRO A 104 5.17 -6.66 -1.81
CA PRO A 104 3.87 -6.70 -1.17
C PRO A 104 2.89 -6.49 -2.31
N ALA A 105 1.97 -7.44 -2.52
CA ALA A 105 1.06 -7.39 -3.64
C ALA A 105 0.53 -5.96 -3.76
N GLU A 106 0.21 -5.47 -4.97
CA GLU A 106 -0.29 -4.09 -5.17
C GLU A 106 -1.47 -3.70 -4.24
N ASN A 107 -2.06 -4.69 -3.57
CA ASN A 107 -3.11 -4.62 -2.56
C ASN A 107 -2.67 -4.68 -1.08
N TYR A 108 -1.37 -4.66 -0.74
CA TYR A 108 -0.88 -4.88 0.65
C TYR A 108 -0.14 -3.67 1.22
N LEU A 109 -0.59 -2.47 0.88
CA LEU A 109 -0.22 -1.29 1.66
C LEU A 109 -1.12 -1.18 2.88
N PRO A 110 -0.58 -0.78 4.05
CA PRO A 110 -1.37 -0.48 5.24
C PRO A 110 -2.50 0.51 4.93
N PRO A 111 -3.69 0.39 5.51
CA PRO A 111 -4.77 1.34 5.27
C PRO A 111 -4.35 2.78 5.60
N HIS A 112 -4.78 3.73 4.77
CA HIS A 112 -4.61 5.16 5.01
C HIS A 112 -5.86 5.80 5.60
N PHE A 113 -5.67 6.91 6.31
CA PHE A 113 -6.72 7.66 6.99
C PHE A 113 -6.92 9.05 6.38
N GLY A 114 -6.71 9.12 5.05
CA GLY A 114 -6.95 10.31 4.25
C GLY A 114 -5.75 11.26 4.19
N LEU A 115 -5.96 12.41 3.56
CA LEU A 115 -4.98 13.50 3.53
C LEU A 115 -5.07 14.32 4.81
N ARG A 116 -3.91 14.63 5.40
CA ARG A 116 -3.78 15.43 6.62
C ARG A 116 -2.62 16.41 6.50
N CYS A 117 -2.74 17.53 7.19
CA CYS A 117 -1.63 18.42 7.46
C CYS A 117 -0.98 17.99 8.78
N ILE A 118 0.25 17.49 8.73
CA ILE A 118 0.98 17.00 9.90
C ILE A 118 2.32 17.74 9.95
N ALA A 119 2.59 18.42 11.07
CA ALA A 119 3.80 19.24 11.25
C ALA A 119 4.05 20.23 10.08
N GLY A 120 2.99 20.84 9.56
CA GLY A 120 3.05 21.82 8.47
C GLY A 120 3.28 21.23 7.07
N LYS A 121 3.24 19.90 6.94
CA LYS A 121 3.37 19.20 5.64
C LYS A 121 2.10 18.42 5.32
N LEU A 122 1.72 18.45 4.05
CA LEU A 122 0.62 17.62 3.54
C LEU A 122 1.10 16.18 3.33
N LYS A 123 0.41 15.22 3.93
CA LYS A 123 0.77 13.79 3.90
C LYS A 123 -0.49 12.92 3.84
N VAL A 124 -0.36 11.73 3.26
CA VAL A 124 -1.35 10.64 3.42
C VAL A 124 -1.16 10.00 4.79
N ALA A 125 -2.12 10.17 5.68
CA ALA A 125 -2.02 9.76 7.08
C ALA A 125 -2.14 8.25 7.25
N SER A 126 -1.31 7.71 8.13
CA SER A 126 -1.45 6.36 8.70
C SER A 126 -2.20 6.42 10.03
N ALA A 127 -2.58 5.26 10.59
CA ALA A 127 -3.22 5.22 11.91
C ALA A 127 -2.38 5.86 13.02
N ARG A 128 -1.04 5.85 12.89
CA ARG A 128 -0.11 6.43 13.87
C ARG A 128 -0.04 7.97 13.80
N ASP A 129 -0.57 8.56 12.74
CA ASP A 129 -0.64 10.01 12.58
C ASP A 129 -1.94 10.59 13.19
N LEU A 130 -2.83 9.74 13.70
CA LEU A 130 -4.11 10.14 14.29
C LEU A 130 -4.00 10.37 15.79
N GLU A 131 -4.82 11.29 16.29
CA GLU A 131 -4.96 11.53 17.73
C GLU A 131 -5.73 10.39 18.42
N LEU A 132 -5.44 10.13 19.69
CA LEU A 132 -6.05 9.03 20.44
C LEU A 132 -7.59 9.13 20.49
N SER A 133 -8.15 10.34 20.55
CA SER A 133 -9.61 10.56 20.53
C SER A 133 -10.24 10.16 19.19
N GLU A 134 -9.61 10.51 18.07
CA GLU A 134 -10.04 10.12 16.72
C GLU A 134 -9.95 8.61 16.53
N ILE A 135 -8.85 7.99 16.98
CA ILE A 135 -8.68 6.54 16.94
C ILE A 135 -9.81 5.83 17.71
N ASN A 136 -10.11 6.29 18.93
CA ASN A 136 -11.19 5.71 19.73
C ASN A 136 -12.56 5.83 19.04
N GLN A 137 -12.84 6.97 18.41
CA GLN A 137 -14.08 7.17 17.65
C GLN A 137 -14.17 6.19 16.46
N LEU A 138 -13.11 6.10 15.65
CA LEU A 138 -13.09 5.22 14.48
C LEU A 138 -13.22 3.74 14.86
N LEU A 139 -12.57 3.31 15.95
CA LEU A 139 -12.72 1.94 16.47
C LEU A 139 -14.16 1.66 16.92
N ALA A 140 -14.79 2.62 17.61
CA ALA A 140 -16.17 2.51 18.05
C ALA A 140 -17.17 2.45 16.88
N ASP A 141 -16.87 3.14 15.77
CA ASP A 141 -17.70 3.15 14.57
C ASP A 141 -17.51 1.90 13.69
N LEU A 142 -16.28 1.35 13.63
CA LEU A 142 -15.95 0.19 12.80
C LEU A 142 -16.39 -1.14 13.43
N LEU A 143 -16.25 -1.30 14.76
CA LEU A 143 -16.53 -2.58 15.40
C LEU A 143 -17.97 -3.09 15.15
N PRO A 144 -19.03 -2.27 15.33
CA PRO A 144 -20.40 -2.72 15.06
C PRO A 144 -20.59 -3.14 13.60
N LYS A 145 -20.01 -2.39 12.65
CA LYS A 145 -20.07 -2.71 11.21
C LYS A 145 -19.44 -4.06 10.91
N LEU A 146 -18.28 -4.34 11.52
CA LEU A 146 -17.60 -5.63 11.39
C LEU A 146 -18.42 -6.78 12.00
N GLN A 147 -19.05 -6.55 13.15
CA GLN A 147 -19.87 -7.56 13.82
C GLN A 147 -21.13 -7.93 13.03
N THR A 148 -21.74 -6.97 12.34
CA THR A 148 -23.02 -7.17 11.63
C THR A 148 -22.86 -7.30 10.11
N PHE A 149 -21.62 -7.32 9.59
CA PHE A 149 -21.36 -7.22 8.15
C PHE A 149 -22.02 -8.33 7.33
N PHE A 150 -22.15 -9.53 7.91
CA PHE A 150 -22.73 -10.71 7.28
C PHE A 150 -24.06 -11.14 7.92
N ASP A 151 -24.74 -10.26 8.66
CA ASP A 151 -25.99 -10.60 9.36
C ASP A 151 -27.14 -10.99 8.42
N ASP A 152 -27.07 -10.54 7.16
CA ASP A 152 -28.02 -10.86 6.10
C ASP A 152 -27.72 -12.20 5.40
N VAL A 153 -26.58 -12.83 5.69
CA VAL A 153 -26.18 -14.11 5.09
C VAL A 153 -26.71 -15.27 5.94
N PRO A 154 -27.59 -16.14 5.39
CA PRO A 154 -28.10 -17.28 6.13
C PRO A 154 -27.02 -18.36 6.35
N CYS A 155 -27.08 -19.00 7.51
CA CYS A 155 -26.23 -20.12 7.89
C CYS A 155 -26.96 -21.45 7.69
N ASN A 156 -26.60 -22.16 6.63
CA ASN A 156 -27.10 -23.52 6.34
C ASN A 156 -26.00 -24.59 6.44
N ASP A 157 -24.74 -24.15 6.51
CA ASP A 157 -23.56 -25.00 6.56
C ASP A 157 -22.48 -24.30 7.41
N PRO A 158 -22.22 -24.76 8.65
CA PRO A 158 -21.28 -24.11 9.55
C PRO A 158 -19.82 -24.17 9.04
N SER A 159 -19.48 -25.09 8.12
CA SER A 159 -18.12 -25.21 7.58
C SER A 159 -17.71 -24.04 6.68
N LYS A 160 -18.68 -23.23 6.24
CA LYS A 160 -18.47 -22.03 5.42
C LYS A 160 -18.33 -20.74 6.23
N TRP A 161 -18.41 -20.87 7.56
CA TRP A 161 -18.29 -19.76 8.49
C TRP A 161 -16.98 -19.88 9.26
N HIS A 162 -16.32 -18.74 9.40
CA HIS A 162 -15.03 -18.62 10.03
C HIS A 162 -15.10 -17.61 11.17
N ILE A 163 -14.12 -17.68 12.06
CA ILE A 163 -14.02 -16.79 13.22
C ILE A 163 -12.70 -16.04 13.13
N ALA A 164 -12.77 -14.72 13.00
CA ALA A 164 -11.66 -13.83 13.27
C ALA A 164 -11.76 -13.36 14.74
N THR A 165 -10.65 -13.00 15.36
CA THR A 165 -10.68 -12.41 16.71
C THR A 165 -10.10 -11.02 16.66
N LEU A 166 -10.89 -10.03 17.06
CA LEU A 166 -10.46 -8.65 17.26
C LEU A 166 -10.23 -8.38 18.74
N ARG A 167 -9.49 -7.32 19.02
CA ARG A 167 -9.36 -6.77 20.36
C ARG A 167 -10.24 -5.54 20.52
N LYS A 168 -11.00 -5.48 21.60
CA LYS A 168 -11.66 -4.25 22.05
C LYS A 168 -11.24 -4.03 23.49
N ASP A 169 -10.57 -2.90 23.71
CA ASP A 169 -9.91 -2.63 24.98
C ASP A 169 -8.99 -3.81 25.36
N CYS A 170 -9.25 -4.53 26.45
CA CYS A 170 -8.46 -5.72 26.80
C CYS A 170 -9.17 -7.05 26.52
N GLU A 171 -10.33 -7.02 25.88
CA GLU A 171 -11.14 -8.20 25.59
C GLU A 171 -10.92 -8.73 24.17
N PHE A 172 -11.08 -10.05 24.03
CA PHE A 172 -11.09 -10.73 22.74
C PHE A 172 -12.53 -10.86 22.25
N ILE A 173 -12.82 -10.20 21.13
CA ILE A 173 -14.15 -10.20 20.51
C ILE A 173 -14.08 -11.06 19.25
N PRO A 174 -14.76 -12.21 19.21
CA PRO A 174 -14.85 -13.00 18.00
C PRO A 174 -15.81 -12.34 16.99
N ILE A 175 -15.40 -12.34 15.72
CA ILE A 175 -16.12 -11.80 14.58
C ILE A 175 -16.36 -12.95 13.59
N LEU A 176 -17.62 -13.19 13.26
CA LEU A 176 -18.01 -14.20 12.28
C LEU A 176 -17.87 -13.64 10.87
N TYR A 177 -17.32 -14.44 9.96
CA TYR A 177 -17.22 -14.08 8.54
C TYR A 177 -17.36 -15.29 7.62
N THR A 178 -17.56 -15.04 6.34
CA THR A 178 -17.68 -16.07 5.29
C THR A 178 -17.08 -15.58 3.98
N ASP A 179 -16.71 -16.50 3.10
CA ASP A 179 -15.98 -16.22 1.83
C ASP A 179 -16.91 -15.74 0.70
N LYS A 180 -17.89 -14.88 1.01
CA LYS A 180 -18.84 -14.31 0.05
C LYS A 180 -18.18 -13.22 -0.81
N GLN A 181 -18.87 -12.79 -1.88
CA GLN A 181 -18.32 -11.84 -2.87
C GLN A 181 -17.87 -10.49 -2.28
N ASN A 182 -18.45 -10.05 -1.17
CA ASN A 182 -18.10 -8.82 -0.45
C ASN A 182 -16.97 -9.01 0.59
N PHE A 183 -16.28 -10.15 0.60
CA PHE A 183 -15.19 -10.43 1.55
C PHE A 183 -14.06 -9.39 1.49
N ALA A 184 -13.76 -8.83 0.32
CA ALA A 184 -12.72 -7.80 0.19
C ALA A 184 -13.05 -6.52 1.00
N GLU A 185 -14.32 -6.11 1.04
CA GLU A 185 -14.76 -4.97 1.83
C GLU A 185 -14.65 -5.24 3.34
N PHE A 186 -15.07 -6.44 3.77
CA PHE A 186 -14.87 -6.90 5.15
C PHE A 186 -13.39 -6.91 5.54
N GLY A 187 -12.53 -7.47 4.68
CA GLY A 187 -11.09 -7.51 4.87
C GLY A 187 -10.49 -6.12 5.03
N ASN A 188 -10.88 -5.17 4.18
CA ASN A 188 -10.42 -3.78 4.28
C ASN A 188 -10.84 -3.11 5.61
N MET A 189 -12.03 -3.40 6.13
CA MET A 189 -12.45 -2.89 7.44
C MET A 189 -11.71 -3.55 8.59
N MET A 190 -11.45 -4.86 8.50
CA MET A 190 -10.66 -5.61 9.48
C MET A 190 -9.23 -5.05 9.57
N GLU A 191 -8.60 -4.79 8.42
CA GLU A 191 -7.26 -4.16 8.37
C GLU A 191 -7.27 -2.75 8.98
N GLN A 192 -8.25 -1.92 8.63
CA GLN A 192 -8.41 -0.59 9.25
C GLN A 192 -8.52 -0.69 10.78
N TYR A 193 -9.37 -1.59 11.27
CA TYR A 193 -9.56 -1.80 12.70
C TYR A 193 -8.25 -2.23 13.39
N ASN A 194 -7.53 -3.21 12.82
CA ASN A 194 -6.28 -3.71 13.38
C ASN A 194 -5.19 -2.62 13.45
N HIS A 195 -5.05 -1.82 12.39
CA HIS A 195 -4.10 -0.71 12.36
C HIS A 195 -4.43 0.38 13.38
N LEU A 196 -5.72 0.73 13.53
CA LEU A 196 -6.18 1.67 14.55
C LEU A 196 -5.94 1.14 15.97
N TYR A 197 -6.28 -0.12 16.23
CA TYR A 197 -6.09 -0.74 17.54
C TYR A 197 -4.60 -0.80 17.91
N TYR A 198 -3.74 -1.15 16.95
CA TYR A 198 -2.29 -1.13 17.14
C TYR A 198 -1.79 0.29 17.46
N ALA A 199 -2.24 1.31 16.72
CA ALA A 199 -1.88 2.70 17.00
C ALA A 199 -2.37 3.16 18.39
N LYS A 200 -3.59 2.79 18.80
CA LYS A 200 -4.10 3.03 20.16
C LYS A 200 -3.17 2.45 21.22
N LYS A 201 -2.73 1.20 21.06
CA LYS A 201 -1.83 0.53 22.01
C LYS A 201 -0.48 1.25 22.16
N GLU A 202 0.08 1.77 21.06
CA GLU A 202 1.35 2.51 21.10
C GLU A 202 1.23 3.89 21.77
N LEU A 203 0.09 4.57 21.58
CA LEU A 203 -0.16 5.90 22.14
C LEU A 203 -0.61 5.84 23.60
N ASP A 204 -1.46 4.88 23.96
CA ASP A 204 -1.98 4.71 25.31
C ASP A 204 -1.09 3.76 26.12
N LYS A 205 -0.10 4.34 26.82
CA LYS A 205 0.84 3.59 27.66
C LYS A 205 0.20 2.91 28.87
N SER A 206 -1.08 3.17 29.16
CA SER A 206 -1.81 2.49 30.24
C SER A 206 -2.39 1.13 29.82
N PHE A 207 -2.30 0.78 28.52
CA PHE A 207 -2.76 -0.51 28.01
C PHE A 207 -1.90 -1.67 28.53
N ASN A 208 -2.37 -2.35 29.58
CA ASN A 208 -1.82 -3.62 30.04
C ASN A 208 -2.87 -4.73 29.87
N CYS A 209 -3.01 -5.22 28.64
CA CYS A 209 -3.98 -6.25 28.30
C CYS A 209 -3.36 -7.65 28.33
N PRO A 210 -4.13 -8.68 28.71
CA PRO A 210 -3.63 -10.05 28.72
C PRO A 210 -3.33 -10.52 27.29
N ASP A 211 -2.22 -11.21 27.09
CA ASP A 211 -1.85 -11.78 25.78
C ASP A 211 -2.67 -13.03 25.43
N LYS A 212 -3.23 -13.71 26.44
CA LYS A 212 -3.98 -14.96 26.28
C LYS A 212 -5.48 -14.75 26.34
N ASN A 213 -6.21 -15.41 25.42
CA ASN A 213 -7.66 -15.52 25.49
C ASN A 213 -8.04 -16.74 26.33
N ASP A 214 -8.64 -16.52 27.51
CA ASP A 214 -9.06 -17.60 28.40
C ASP A 214 -10.35 -18.30 27.95
N LYS A 215 -11.09 -17.70 27.01
CA LYS A 215 -12.33 -18.24 26.44
C LYS A 215 -12.30 -18.15 24.91
N PRO A 216 -11.38 -18.88 24.25
CA PRO A 216 -11.31 -18.87 22.80
C PRO A 216 -12.57 -19.49 22.20
N ALA A 217 -13.06 -18.90 21.11
CA ALA A 217 -14.11 -19.52 20.31
C ALA A 217 -13.63 -20.86 19.76
N LYS A 218 -14.46 -21.90 19.86
CA LYS A 218 -14.16 -23.27 19.43
C LYS A 218 -14.70 -23.61 18.05
N GLY A 219 -15.74 -22.90 17.58
CA GLY A 219 -16.32 -23.13 16.27
C GLY A 219 -17.63 -22.39 16.06
N VAL A 220 -18.31 -22.72 14.96
CA VAL A 220 -19.59 -22.13 14.55
C VAL A 220 -20.63 -23.24 14.43
N VAL A 221 -21.86 -22.95 14.85
CA VAL A 221 -23.05 -23.76 14.55
C VAL A 221 -24.09 -22.89 13.86
N CYS A 222 -24.94 -23.48 13.03
CA CYS A 222 -26.10 -22.78 12.49
C CYS A 222 -27.32 -23.05 13.38
N GLU A 223 -27.91 -21.99 13.95
CA GLU A 223 -29.12 -22.06 14.78
C GLU A 223 -30.12 -21.03 14.24
N ASN A 224 -31.33 -21.48 13.85
CA ASN A 224 -32.36 -20.63 13.25
C ASN A 224 -31.85 -19.82 12.04
N ASP A 225 -31.18 -20.49 11.11
CA ASP A 225 -30.56 -19.91 9.90
C ASP A 225 -29.50 -18.82 10.18
N LYS A 226 -29.01 -18.70 11.42
CA LYS A 226 -27.96 -17.75 11.81
C LYS A 226 -26.71 -18.45 12.32
N PRO A 227 -25.51 -17.95 12.00
CA PRO A 227 -24.28 -18.47 12.55
C PRO A 227 -24.17 -18.08 14.04
N LYS A 228 -23.75 -19.02 14.88
CA LYS A 228 -23.54 -18.81 16.31
C LYS A 228 -22.23 -19.42 16.75
N ILE A 229 -21.49 -18.65 17.55
CA ILE A 229 -20.19 -19.07 18.09
C ILE A 229 -20.40 -20.07 19.22
N THR A 230 -19.57 -21.11 19.24
CA THR A 230 -19.43 -22.04 20.36
C THR A 230 -18.11 -21.79 21.10
N TYR A 231 -18.10 -21.98 22.42
CA TYR A 231 -16.97 -21.68 23.32
C TYR A 231 -16.54 -22.88 24.15
#